data_AF-A0A5M5RQI6-F1
#
_entry.id   AF-A0A5M5RQI6-F1
#
_cell.length_a   1.000
_cell.length_b   1.000
_cell.length_c   1.000
_cell.angle_alpha   90.00
_cell.angle_beta   90.00
_cell.angle_gamma   90.00
#
_symmetry.space_group_name_H-M   'P 1'
#
loop_
_entity.id
_entity.type
_entity.pdbx_description
1 polymer ?
#
loop_
_entity_poly.entity_id
_entity_poly.type
_entity_poly.pdbx_seq_one_letter_code
_entity_poly.pdbx_strand_id
1 'polypeptide(L)'
;MNFEQMKAVYEMVKAIYNKEERLVIGKEKLHLTHGINKNSFADFYRAFQKMLDGELHTRGISTDLRDFYLSQIYEDYGTKKLETALNAYMDFIIYYEKKHNNIKKKNERKIYQKHYELIKHQSPERKGRVKVVEFYEGEFEQVFITKHERNTEARNKCIQAKGVKCVVCDFDFEKTYGELGKGFIHVHHINPISTKDGNYAINIENELVPVCPNCHAMLHRRKDKILSIEELKRIFHNK
;
A
#
# COMPACT_ATOMS: atom_id res chain seq x y z
N MET A 1 -7.51 -6.82 -30.27
CA MET A 1 -8.06 -5.63 -30.94
C MET A 1 -6.87 -4.79 -31.35
N ASN A 2 -6.77 -4.37 -32.61
CA ASN A 2 -5.67 -3.50 -33.04
C ASN A 2 -5.95 -2.03 -32.62
N PHE A 3 -4.98 -1.14 -32.83
CA PHE A 3 -5.09 0.27 -32.43
C PHE A 3 -6.27 0.98 -33.11
N GLU A 4 -6.47 0.78 -34.42
CA GLU A 4 -7.58 1.40 -35.17
C GLU A 4 -8.94 0.96 -34.63
N GLN A 5 -9.10 -0.32 -34.33
CA GLN A 5 -10.31 -0.85 -33.72
C GLN A 5 -10.54 -0.28 -32.31
N MET A 6 -9.48 -0.15 -31.48
CA MET A 6 -9.60 0.46 -30.14
C MET A 6 -10.05 1.92 -30.23
N LYS A 7 -9.47 2.68 -31.17
CA LYS A 7 -9.86 4.06 -31.44
C LYS A 7 -11.32 4.15 -31.88
N ALA A 8 -11.72 3.35 -32.87
CA ALA A 8 -13.10 3.35 -33.38
C ALA A 8 -14.12 2.95 -32.30
N VAL A 9 -13.78 1.97 -31.45
CA VAL A 9 -14.57 1.59 -30.29
C VAL A 9 -14.72 2.77 -29.34
N TYR A 10 -13.61 3.42 -28.97
CA TYR A 10 -13.62 4.55 -28.03
C TYR A 10 -14.49 5.70 -28.53
N GLU A 11 -14.29 6.15 -29.77
CA GLU A 11 -15.08 7.22 -30.38
C GLU A 11 -16.58 6.91 -30.35
N MET A 12 -16.95 5.66 -30.66
CA MET A 12 -18.35 5.25 -30.64
C MET A 12 -18.93 5.18 -29.23
N VAL A 13 -18.23 4.61 -28.25
CA VAL A 13 -18.74 4.55 -26.86
C VAL A 13 -18.84 5.95 -26.24
N LYS A 14 -17.92 6.86 -26.59
CA LYS A 14 -17.95 8.28 -26.22
C LYS A 14 -19.17 8.97 -26.82
N ALA A 15 -19.39 8.87 -28.13
CA ALA A 15 -20.56 9.44 -28.80
C ALA A 15 -21.88 8.93 -28.19
N ILE A 16 -21.97 7.64 -27.88
CA ILE A 16 -23.16 7.07 -27.25
C ILE A 16 -23.33 7.59 -25.81
N TYR A 17 -22.27 7.66 -25.02
CA TYR A 17 -22.31 8.19 -23.65
C TYR A 17 -22.75 9.66 -23.62
N ASN A 18 -22.27 10.46 -24.58
CA ASN A 18 -22.64 11.87 -24.75
C ASN A 18 -24.01 12.08 -25.42
N LYS A 19 -24.74 11.00 -25.73
CA LYS A 19 -26.06 11.02 -26.41
C LYS A 19 -26.03 11.59 -27.84
N GLU A 20 -24.87 11.56 -28.47
CA GLU A 20 -24.66 11.96 -29.88
C GLU A 20 -24.97 10.81 -30.84
N GLU A 21 -24.99 9.57 -30.34
CA GLU A 21 -25.29 8.37 -31.12
C GLU A 21 -26.10 7.36 -30.29
N ARG A 22 -26.84 6.47 -30.97
CA ARG A 22 -27.61 5.40 -30.32
C ARG A 22 -26.81 4.11 -30.30
N LEU A 23 -26.85 3.39 -29.17
CA LEU A 23 -26.16 2.10 -29.00
C LEU A 23 -26.49 1.08 -30.10
N VAL A 24 -27.75 1.05 -30.56
CA VAL A 24 -28.19 0.14 -31.63
C VAL A 24 -27.47 0.45 -32.95
N ILE A 25 -27.34 1.73 -33.29
CA ILE A 25 -26.70 2.19 -34.52
C ILE A 25 -25.18 1.97 -34.42
N GLY A 26 -24.57 2.34 -33.29
CA GLY A 26 -23.14 2.17 -33.08
C GLY A 26 -22.66 0.72 -33.17
N LYS A 27 -23.46 -0.23 -32.64
CA LYS A 27 -23.20 -1.68 -32.78
C LYS A 27 -23.17 -2.10 -34.24
N GLU A 28 -24.15 -1.66 -35.03
CA GLU A 28 -24.25 -2.02 -36.45
C GLU A 28 -23.06 -1.45 -37.23
N LYS A 29 -22.79 -0.16 -37.02
CA LYS A 29 -21.73 0.56 -37.72
C LYS A 29 -20.36 -0.06 -37.47
N LEU A 30 -19.99 -0.35 -36.23
CA LEU A 30 -18.70 -0.95 -35.91
C LEU A 30 -18.58 -2.41 -36.36
N HIS A 31 -19.69 -3.14 -36.40
CA HIS A 31 -19.71 -4.48 -36.96
C HIS A 31 -19.36 -4.45 -38.45
N LEU A 32 -20.02 -3.59 -39.22
CA LEU A 32 -19.82 -3.48 -40.67
C LEU A 32 -18.45 -2.90 -41.05
N THR A 33 -17.97 -1.90 -40.31
CA THR A 33 -16.76 -1.15 -40.69
C THR A 33 -15.47 -1.75 -40.12
N HIS A 34 -15.52 -2.35 -38.93
CA HIS A 34 -14.32 -2.78 -38.19
C HIS A 34 -14.38 -4.26 -37.75
N GLY A 35 -15.43 -5.00 -38.16
CA GLY A 35 -15.60 -6.42 -37.85
C GLY A 35 -15.86 -6.70 -36.37
N ILE A 36 -16.29 -5.71 -35.58
CA ILE A 36 -16.46 -5.85 -34.14
C ILE A 36 -17.76 -6.59 -33.83
N ASN A 37 -17.69 -7.61 -32.98
CA ASN A 37 -18.89 -8.34 -32.56
C ASN A 37 -19.84 -7.40 -31.78
N LYS A 38 -21.11 -7.39 -32.17
CA LYS A 38 -22.14 -6.50 -31.59
C LYS A 38 -22.33 -6.69 -30.08
N ASN A 39 -22.19 -7.92 -29.57
CA ASN A 39 -22.29 -8.21 -28.14
C ASN A 39 -21.04 -7.73 -27.40
N SER A 40 -19.85 -7.98 -27.97
CA SER A 40 -18.60 -7.44 -27.42
C SER A 40 -18.64 -5.92 -27.32
N PHE A 41 -19.11 -5.23 -28.37
CA PHE A 41 -19.27 -3.77 -28.32
C PHE A 41 -20.25 -3.31 -27.24
N ALA A 42 -21.35 -4.04 -27.03
CA ALA A 42 -22.28 -3.75 -25.93
C ALA A 42 -21.58 -3.76 -24.57
N ASP A 43 -20.70 -4.74 -24.35
CA ASP A 43 -19.95 -4.87 -23.11
C ASP A 43 -18.84 -3.80 -23.00
N PHE A 44 -18.21 -3.43 -24.12
CA PHE A 44 -17.25 -2.31 -24.17
C PHE A 44 -17.90 -0.98 -23.77
N TYR A 45 -19.09 -0.70 -24.32
CA TYR A 45 -19.88 0.48 -23.96
C TYR A 45 -20.26 0.48 -22.48
N ARG A 46 -20.78 -0.64 -21.96
CA ARG A 46 -21.12 -0.77 -20.54
C ARG A 46 -19.91 -0.56 -19.65
N ALA A 47 -18.74 -1.04 -20.06
CA ALA A 47 -17.50 -0.81 -19.33
C ALA A 47 -17.16 0.67 -19.24
N PHE A 48 -17.19 1.34 -20.38
CA PHE A 48 -16.90 2.76 -20.49
C PHE A 48 -17.86 3.61 -19.66
N GLN A 49 -19.17 3.33 -19.76
CA GLN A 49 -20.21 4.01 -18.99
C GLN A 49 -19.96 3.88 -17.48
N LYS A 50 -19.82 2.65 -16.98
CA LYS A 50 -19.59 2.38 -15.55
C LYS A 50 -18.30 3.04 -15.04
N MET A 51 -17.24 3.07 -15.86
CA MET A 51 -16.01 3.78 -15.54
C MET A 51 -16.27 5.30 -15.37
N LEU A 52 -16.98 5.94 -16.30
CA LEU A 52 -17.28 7.38 -16.18
C LEU A 52 -18.27 7.70 -15.06
N ASP A 53 -19.17 6.77 -14.74
CA ASP A 53 -20.19 6.93 -13.69
C ASP A 53 -19.65 6.59 -12.29
N GLY A 54 -18.46 5.99 -12.19
CA GLY A 54 -17.86 5.60 -10.90
C GLY A 54 -18.50 4.36 -10.30
N GLU A 55 -19.09 3.51 -11.13
CA GLU A 55 -19.83 2.32 -10.70
C GLU A 55 -19.03 1.04 -10.95
N LEU A 56 -19.23 0.02 -10.09
CA LEU A 56 -18.59 -1.28 -10.27
C LEU A 56 -18.96 -1.90 -11.62
N HIS A 57 -17.94 -2.21 -12.41
CA HIS A 57 -18.09 -2.98 -13.64
C HIS A 57 -17.53 -4.39 -13.48
N THR A 58 -18.38 -5.41 -13.55
CA THR A 58 -17.97 -6.82 -13.32
C THR A 58 -17.57 -7.59 -14.58
N ARG A 59 -17.82 -7.08 -15.79
CA ARG A 59 -17.35 -7.72 -17.04
C ARG A 59 -15.99 -7.17 -17.44
N GLY A 60 -15.10 -8.06 -17.87
CA GLY A 60 -13.75 -7.68 -18.27
C GLY A 60 -13.72 -7.25 -19.73
N ILE A 61 -13.28 -6.02 -20.00
CA ILE A 61 -12.65 -5.67 -21.27
C ILE A 61 -11.16 -6.07 -21.23
N SER A 62 -10.52 -6.20 -22.40
CA SER A 62 -9.09 -6.48 -22.45
C SER A 62 -8.29 -5.39 -21.72
N THR A 63 -7.12 -5.77 -21.20
CA THR A 63 -6.18 -4.85 -20.54
C THR A 63 -5.80 -3.69 -21.45
N ASP A 64 -5.56 -3.97 -22.73
CA ASP A 64 -5.13 -2.95 -23.71
C ASP A 64 -6.23 -1.93 -24.00
N LEU A 65 -7.48 -2.39 -24.15
CA LEU A 65 -8.62 -1.49 -24.36
C LEU A 65 -8.87 -0.64 -23.12
N ARG A 66 -8.65 -1.20 -21.92
CA ARG A 66 -8.81 -0.47 -20.68
C ARG A 66 -7.73 0.58 -20.47
N ASP A 67 -6.47 0.23 -20.76
CA ASP A 67 -5.35 1.18 -20.75
C ASP A 67 -5.63 2.33 -21.71
N PHE A 68 -6.12 2.01 -22.92
CA PHE A 68 -6.53 3.01 -23.91
C PHE A 68 -7.67 3.90 -23.41
N TYR A 69 -8.74 3.33 -22.84
CA TYR A 69 -9.84 4.10 -22.27
C TYR A 69 -9.38 5.07 -21.19
N LEU A 70 -8.54 4.64 -20.26
CA LEU A 70 -8.04 5.52 -19.19
C LEU A 70 -7.22 6.68 -19.76
N SER A 71 -6.34 6.42 -20.74
CA SER A 71 -5.62 7.49 -21.44
C SER A 71 -6.58 8.50 -22.08
N GLN A 72 -7.57 8.02 -22.83
CA GLN A 72 -8.48 8.93 -23.55
C GLN A 72 -9.46 9.65 -22.61
N ILE A 73 -9.89 9.02 -21.52
CA ILE A 73 -10.73 9.67 -20.50
C ILE A 73 -10.01 10.87 -19.90
N TYR A 74 -8.71 10.75 -19.65
CA TYR A 74 -7.90 11.87 -19.15
C TYR A 74 -7.86 13.03 -20.15
N GLU A 75 -7.59 12.74 -21.43
CA GLU A 75 -7.53 13.76 -22.49
C GLU A 75 -8.89 14.45 -22.71
N ASP A 76 -9.99 13.69 -22.73
CA ASP A 76 -11.31 14.21 -23.09
C ASP A 76 -12.10 14.81 -21.92
N TYR A 77 -11.95 14.24 -20.72
CA TYR A 77 -12.78 14.59 -19.56
C TYR A 77 -11.96 15.13 -18.37
N GLY A 78 -10.63 15.12 -18.46
CA GLY A 78 -9.73 15.65 -17.46
C GLY A 78 -9.57 14.78 -16.20
N THR A 79 -8.81 15.30 -15.24
CA THR A 79 -8.35 14.59 -14.03
C THR A 79 -9.49 14.05 -13.17
N LYS A 80 -10.56 14.83 -12.94
CA LYS A 80 -11.68 14.43 -12.07
C LYS A 80 -12.40 13.19 -12.60
N LYS A 81 -12.62 13.11 -13.92
CA LYS A 81 -13.25 11.94 -14.54
C LYS A 81 -12.29 10.77 -14.66
N LEU A 82 -10.99 11.01 -14.88
CA LEU A 82 -9.99 9.96 -14.76
C LEU A 82 -9.97 9.36 -13.34
N GLU A 83 -9.99 10.18 -12.30
CA GLU A 83 -10.04 9.71 -10.90
C GLU A 83 -11.30 8.85 -10.65
N THR A 84 -12.46 9.29 -11.14
CA THR A 84 -13.71 8.52 -11.08
C THR A 84 -13.56 7.14 -11.75
N ALA A 85 -12.98 7.11 -12.95
CA ALA A 85 -12.75 5.88 -13.71
C ALA A 85 -11.73 4.95 -13.05
N LEU A 86 -10.69 5.51 -12.41
CA LEU A 86 -9.70 4.75 -11.66
C LEU A 86 -10.31 4.10 -10.41
N ASN A 87 -11.19 4.80 -9.69
CA ASN A 87 -11.90 4.23 -8.55
C ASN A 87 -12.76 3.03 -8.99
N ALA A 88 -13.59 3.19 -10.02
CA ALA A 88 -14.38 2.10 -10.59
C ALA A 88 -13.51 0.92 -11.06
N TYR A 89 -12.31 1.20 -11.59
CA TYR A 89 -11.38 0.15 -12.00
C TYR A 89 -10.75 -0.58 -10.80
N MET A 90 -10.38 0.12 -9.74
CA MET A 90 -9.89 -0.50 -8.51
C MET A 90 -10.97 -1.40 -7.90
N ASP A 91 -12.23 -0.96 -7.88
CA ASP A 91 -13.36 -1.77 -7.42
C ASP A 91 -13.51 -3.05 -8.25
N PHE A 92 -13.35 -2.98 -9.57
CA PHE A 92 -13.31 -4.17 -10.43
C PHE A 92 -12.16 -5.11 -10.08
N ILE A 93 -10.94 -4.58 -9.88
CA ILE A 93 -9.77 -5.40 -9.52
C ILE A 93 -10.06 -6.14 -8.22
N ILE A 94 -10.50 -5.43 -7.18
CA ILE A 94 -10.81 -6.00 -5.87
C ILE A 94 -11.91 -7.06 -5.97
N TYR A 95 -13.00 -6.74 -6.66
CA TYR A 95 -14.11 -7.67 -6.89
C TYR A 95 -13.63 -8.96 -7.57
N TYR A 96 -12.82 -8.84 -8.62
CA TYR A 96 -12.31 -10.00 -9.35
C TYR A 96 -11.35 -10.83 -8.49
N GLU A 97 -10.39 -10.20 -7.81
CA GLU A 97 -9.43 -10.90 -6.95
C GLU A 97 -10.15 -11.69 -5.86
N LYS A 98 -11.15 -11.09 -5.19
CA LYS A 98 -11.95 -11.75 -4.16
C LYS A 98 -12.71 -12.96 -4.71
N LYS A 99 -13.28 -12.85 -5.91
CA LYS A 99 -14.02 -13.94 -6.56
C LYS A 99 -13.12 -15.10 -7.01
N HIS A 100 -11.83 -14.85 -7.21
CA HIS A 100 -10.85 -15.82 -7.72
C HIS A 100 -9.75 -16.13 -6.70
N ASN A 101 -10.13 -16.52 -5.48
CA ASN A 101 -9.21 -16.96 -4.42
C ASN A 101 -8.04 -15.99 -4.13
N ASN A 102 -8.31 -14.68 -4.19
CA ASN A 102 -7.33 -13.62 -3.94
C ASN A 102 -6.10 -13.64 -4.89
N ILE A 103 -6.24 -14.22 -6.09
CA ILE A 103 -5.18 -14.16 -7.12
C ILE A 103 -5.00 -12.71 -7.57
N LYS A 104 -3.85 -12.11 -7.23
CA LYS A 104 -3.55 -10.71 -7.53
C LYS A 104 -3.46 -10.46 -9.04
N LYS A 105 -4.23 -9.49 -9.55
CA LYS A 105 -4.23 -9.05 -10.95
C LYS A 105 -3.09 -8.07 -11.23
N LYS A 106 -1.86 -8.60 -11.31
CA LYS A 106 -0.62 -7.80 -11.40
C LYS A 106 -0.61 -6.80 -12.56
N ASN A 107 -1.09 -7.19 -13.74
CA ASN A 107 -1.09 -6.31 -14.92
C ASN A 107 -2.09 -5.16 -14.76
N GLU A 108 -3.25 -5.46 -14.20
CA GLU A 108 -4.32 -4.50 -13.98
C GLU A 108 -3.92 -3.47 -12.93
N ARG A 109 -3.24 -3.90 -11.86
CA ARG A 109 -2.64 -3.02 -10.86
C ARG A 109 -1.53 -2.13 -11.44
N LYS A 110 -0.71 -2.66 -12.36
CA LYS A 110 0.29 -1.86 -13.10
C LYS A 110 -0.37 -0.78 -13.95
N ILE A 111 -1.44 -1.12 -14.68
CA ILE A 111 -2.20 -0.15 -15.50
C ILE A 111 -2.84 0.91 -14.60
N TYR A 112 -3.48 0.50 -13.49
CA TYR A 112 -4.02 1.45 -12.51
C TYR A 112 -2.94 2.43 -12.03
N GLN A 113 -1.77 1.93 -11.63
CA GLN A 113 -0.69 2.77 -11.13
C GLN A 113 -0.18 3.74 -12.19
N LYS A 114 0.02 3.28 -13.43
CA LYS A 114 0.43 4.10 -14.58
C LYS A 114 -0.44 5.36 -14.72
N HIS A 115 -1.76 5.19 -14.65
CA HIS A 115 -2.72 6.29 -14.81
C HIS A 115 -2.93 7.10 -13.53
N TYR A 116 -2.81 6.47 -12.36
CA TYR A 116 -2.87 7.17 -11.08
C TYR A 116 -1.73 8.18 -10.91
N GLU A 117 -0.52 7.89 -11.42
CA GLU A 117 0.59 8.84 -11.37
C GLU A 117 0.33 10.10 -12.23
N LEU A 118 -0.53 10.03 -13.26
CA LEU A 118 -0.91 11.20 -14.06
C LEU A 118 -1.71 12.24 -13.25
N ILE A 119 -2.57 11.78 -12.34
CA ILE A 119 -3.40 12.67 -11.50
C ILE A 119 -2.69 13.11 -10.21
N LYS A 120 -1.71 12.32 -9.74
CA LYS A 120 -0.96 12.61 -8.51
C LYS A 120 -0.14 13.90 -8.59
N HIS A 121 0.30 14.29 -9.79
CA HIS A 121 1.10 15.49 -10.02
C HIS A 121 0.26 16.78 -10.18
N GLN A 122 -1.08 16.69 -10.16
CA GLN A 122 -1.99 17.84 -10.35
C GLN A 122 -2.86 18.19 -9.12
N SER A 123 -2.72 17.48 -8.00
CA SER A 123 -3.48 17.81 -6.79
C SER A 123 -2.63 18.59 -5.78
N PRO A 124 -2.99 19.85 -5.45
CA PRO A 124 -2.55 20.47 -4.20
C PRO A 124 -3.12 19.69 -3.01
N GLU A 125 -2.45 19.79 -1.87
CA GLU A 125 -2.67 19.00 -0.65
C GLU A 125 -4.13 18.65 -0.33
N ARG A 126 -4.33 17.36 -0.04
CA ARG A 126 -5.59 16.68 0.27
C ARG A 126 -6.49 17.42 1.27
N LYS A 127 -7.77 17.61 0.92
CA LYS A 127 -8.87 17.73 1.90
C LYS A 127 -9.93 16.64 1.67
N GLY A 128 -10.13 15.81 2.69
CA GLY A 128 -11.38 15.10 2.97
C GLY A 128 -11.68 13.83 2.15
N ARG A 129 -11.08 12.70 2.52
CA ARG A 129 -11.61 11.36 2.17
C ARG A 129 -12.83 11.06 3.04
N VAL A 130 -13.96 10.66 2.44
CA VAL A 130 -14.88 9.74 3.13
C VAL A 130 -14.18 8.39 3.17
N LYS A 131 -13.75 8.01 4.36
CA LYS A 131 -13.04 6.75 4.61
C LYS A 131 -14.11 5.72 5.00
N VAL A 132 -14.49 4.84 4.09
CA VAL A 132 -15.08 3.56 4.51
C VAL A 132 -13.92 2.79 5.15
N VAL A 133 -13.86 2.79 6.48
CA VAL A 133 -12.83 2.07 7.23
C VAL A 133 -13.35 0.66 7.49
N GLU A 134 -13.06 -0.25 6.57
CA GLU A 134 -13.04 -1.67 6.90
C GLU A 134 -11.64 -2.00 7.46
N PHE A 135 -11.59 -2.62 8.64
CA PHE A 135 -10.35 -3.06 9.26
C PHE A 135 -10.03 -4.47 8.76
N TYR A 136 -9.00 -4.61 7.93
CA TYR A 136 -8.45 -5.90 7.51
C TYR A 136 -7.08 -6.09 8.14
N GLU A 137 -6.89 -7.18 8.91
CA GLU A 137 -5.58 -7.63 9.40
C GLU A 137 -5.04 -8.74 8.50
N GLY A 138 -3.72 -8.78 8.25
CA GLY A 138 -3.06 -9.91 7.57
C GLY A 138 -2.75 -9.75 6.07
N GLU A 139 -2.87 -8.55 5.48
CA GLU A 139 -2.26 -8.30 4.17
C GLU A 139 -0.72 -8.24 4.29
N PHE A 140 -0.03 -8.99 3.44
CA PHE A 140 1.43 -8.97 3.36
C PHE A 140 1.91 -7.70 2.66
N GLU A 141 2.50 -6.78 3.40
CA GLU A 141 3.25 -5.65 2.87
C GLU A 141 4.74 -6.01 2.81
N GLN A 142 5.32 -6.09 1.61
CA GLN A 142 6.76 -6.24 1.44
C GLN A 142 7.42 -4.86 1.54
N VAL A 143 7.96 -4.56 2.72
CA VAL A 143 8.77 -3.36 2.97
C VAL A 143 10.24 -3.70 2.71
N PHE A 144 10.90 -2.95 1.81
CA PHE A 144 12.36 -2.99 1.69
C PHE A 144 12.96 -2.19 2.84
N ILE A 145 13.34 -2.88 3.92
CA ILE A 145 13.99 -2.26 5.07
C ILE A 145 15.49 -2.32 4.86
N THR A 146 16.17 -1.18 4.86
CA THR A 146 17.64 -1.12 4.99
C THR A 146 17.99 -1.63 6.39
N LYS A 147 18.35 -2.91 6.51
CA LYS A 147 18.76 -3.51 7.77
C LYS A 147 20.20 -3.08 8.06
N HIS A 148 20.39 -2.13 8.96
CA HIS A 148 21.69 -1.97 9.63
C HIS A 148 21.99 -3.29 10.35
N GLU A 149 23.14 -3.89 10.05
CA GLU A 149 23.58 -5.16 10.65
C GLU A 149 23.72 -4.97 12.16
N ARG A 150 22.77 -5.51 12.94
CA ARG A 150 22.88 -5.53 14.40
C ARG A 150 23.86 -6.64 14.77
N ASN A 151 24.99 -6.26 15.38
CA ASN A 151 26.03 -7.20 15.78
C ASN A 151 25.52 -8.13 16.91
N THR A 152 25.22 -9.39 16.56
CA THR A 152 24.76 -10.44 17.48
C THR A 152 25.75 -10.69 18.62
N GLU A 153 27.05 -10.53 18.36
CA GLU A 153 28.10 -10.69 19.36
C GLU A 153 27.99 -9.61 20.45
N ALA A 154 27.77 -8.37 20.07
CA ALA A 154 27.57 -7.26 21.00
C ALA A 154 26.32 -7.48 21.89
N ARG A 155 25.24 -8.02 21.32
CA ARG A 155 24.04 -8.42 22.08
C ARG A 155 24.39 -9.49 23.12
N ASN A 156 25.05 -10.56 22.71
CA ASN A 156 25.35 -11.69 23.58
C ASN A 156 26.31 -11.28 24.70
N LYS A 157 27.32 -10.45 24.41
CA LYS A 157 28.21 -9.89 25.43
C LYS A 157 27.46 -9.00 26.43
N CYS A 158 26.50 -8.19 25.98
CA CYS A 158 25.66 -7.38 26.88
C CYS A 158 24.85 -8.28 27.83
N ILE A 159 24.25 -9.35 27.32
CA ILE A 159 23.49 -10.30 28.13
C ILE A 159 24.39 -11.05 29.11
N GLN A 160 25.59 -11.46 28.69
CA GLN A 160 26.56 -12.08 29.58
C GLN A 160 27.00 -11.15 30.70
N ALA A 161 27.23 -9.87 30.40
CA ALA A 161 27.70 -8.89 31.36
C ALA A 161 26.60 -8.38 32.30
N LYS A 162 25.36 -8.22 31.81
CA LYS A 162 24.28 -7.49 32.51
C LYS A 162 23.04 -8.34 32.81
N GLY A 163 23.03 -9.58 32.33
CA GLY A 163 21.89 -10.49 32.47
C GLY A 163 20.72 -10.16 31.54
N VAL A 164 19.57 -10.75 31.87
CA VAL A 164 18.36 -10.74 31.03
C VAL A 164 17.19 -9.97 31.66
N LYS A 165 17.41 -9.33 32.81
CA LYS A 165 16.39 -8.53 33.49
C LYS A 165 16.29 -7.15 32.87
N CYS A 166 15.06 -6.67 32.66
CA CYS A 166 14.85 -5.33 32.16
C CYS A 166 15.32 -4.30 33.18
N VAL A 167 16.25 -3.42 32.78
CA VAL A 167 16.74 -2.38 33.72
C VAL A 167 15.67 -1.37 34.13
N VAL A 168 14.57 -1.23 33.39
CA VAL A 168 13.50 -0.23 33.63
C VAL A 168 12.42 -0.75 34.57
N CYS A 169 11.93 -1.97 34.35
CA CYS A 169 10.75 -2.51 35.05
C CYS A 169 11.03 -3.83 35.79
N ASP A 170 12.29 -4.26 35.84
CA ASP A 170 12.77 -5.49 36.46
C ASP A 170 12.14 -6.79 35.93
N PHE A 171 11.39 -6.71 34.82
CA PHE A 171 10.77 -7.88 34.20
C PHE A 171 11.82 -8.88 33.73
N ASP A 172 11.57 -10.15 34.06
CA ASP A 172 12.41 -11.29 33.73
C ASP A 172 11.55 -12.33 33.00
N PHE A 173 11.89 -12.57 31.73
CA PHE A 173 11.12 -13.48 30.88
C PHE A 173 11.28 -14.93 31.30
N GLU A 174 12.47 -15.36 31.71
CA GLU A 174 12.70 -16.73 32.14
C GLU A 174 11.99 -17.01 33.46
N LYS A 175 12.00 -16.06 34.39
CA LYS A 175 11.24 -16.16 35.64
C LYS A 175 9.72 -16.23 35.41
N THR A 176 9.21 -15.53 34.40
CA THR A 176 7.76 -15.41 34.15
C THR A 176 7.22 -16.51 33.24
N TYR A 177 7.97 -16.89 32.20
CA TYR A 177 7.55 -17.81 31.15
C TYR A 177 8.34 -19.13 31.13
N GLY A 178 9.27 -19.34 32.07
CA GLY A 178 10.12 -20.52 32.12
C GLY A 178 11.10 -20.57 30.95
N GLU A 179 11.40 -21.78 30.48
CA GLU A 179 12.35 -22.02 29.37
C GLU A 179 12.00 -21.24 28.09
N LEU A 180 10.73 -20.94 27.83
CA LEU A 180 10.30 -20.12 26.68
C LEU A 180 10.91 -18.69 26.72
N GLY A 181 11.14 -18.16 27.92
CA GLY A 181 11.69 -16.83 28.14
C GLY A 181 13.21 -16.77 28.24
N LYS A 182 13.89 -17.91 28.18
CA LYS A 182 15.33 -18.01 28.41
C LYS A 182 16.13 -17.19 27.40
N GLY A 183 16.95 -16.27 27.90
CA GLY A 183 17.75 -15.36 27.05
C GLY A 183 16.93 -14.33 26.26
N PHE A 184 15.62 -14.26 26.46
CA PHE A 184 14.73 -13.37 25.74
C PHE A 184 14.71 -11.97 26.38
N ILE A 185 15.48 -11.07 25.78
CA ILE A 185 15.53 -9.65 26.12
C ILE A 185 15.98 -8.84 24.90
N HIS A 186 15.52 -7.58 24.80
CA HIS A 186 16.04 -6.63 23.81
C HIS A 186 17.23 -5.87 24.39
N VAL A 187 18.17 -5.47 23.53
CA VAL A 187 19.30 -4.61 23.93
C VAL A 187 19.12 -3.24 23.29
N HIS A 188 19.12 -2.20 24.12
CA HIS A 188 18.96 -0.82 23.71
C HIS A 188 20.30 -0.08 23.75
N HIS A 189 20.55 0.76 22.74
CA HIS A 189 21.69 1.67 22.75
C HIS A 189 21.29 2.94 23.50
N ILE A 190 21.96 3.25 24.62
CA ILE A 190 21.70 4.47 25.40
C ILE A 190 21.92 5.72 24.53
N ASN A 191 22.97 5.69 23.69
CA ASN A 191 23.26 6.73 22.71
C ASN A 191 22.88 6.24 21.31
N PRO A 192 21.95 6.91 20.60
CA PRO A 192 21.50 6.47 19.28
C PRO A 192 22.63 6.44 18.24
N ILE A 193 22.67 5.39 17.41
CA ILE A 193 23.65 5.26 16.32
C ILE A 193 23.49 6.39 15.28
N SER A 194 22.27 6.93 15.14
CA SER A 194 21.94 8.00 14.18
C SER A 194 22.65 9.33 14.44
N THR A 195 23.34 9.48 15.56
CA THR A 195 24.13 10.69 15.88
C THR A 195 25.63 10.48 15.68
N LYS A 196 26.07 9.34 15.14
CA LYS A 196 27.49 9.01 14.94
C LYS A 196 27.75 8.66 13.47
N ASP A 197 28.63 9.42 12.80
CA ASP A 197 29.07 9.12 11.43
C ASP A 197 30.21 8.07 11.44
N GLY A 198 30.06 7.00 10.65
CA GLY A 198 31.12 6.01 10.37
C GLY A 198 31.05 4.69 11.15
N ASN A 199 32.07 3.83 10.97
CA ASN A 199 32.28 2.58 11.73
C ASN A 199 32.91 2.92 13.09
N TYR A 200 32.23 2.63 14.20
CA TYR A 200 32.76 2.84 15.56
C TYR A 200 32.68 1.58 16.41
N ALA A 201 33.64 1.40 17.32
CA ALA A 201 33.64 0.31 18.29
C ALA A 201 32.67 0.63 19.44
N ILE A 202 31.68 -0.24 19.66
CA ILE A 202 30.67 -0.08 20.71
C ILE A 202 31.25 -0.53 22.06
N ASN A 203 31.16 0.31 23.10
CA ASN A 203 31.42 -0.13 24.47
C ASN A 203 30.16 -0.76 25.07
N ILE A 204 30.17 -2.09 25.25
CA ILE A 204 29.02 -2.87 25.75
C ILE A 204 28.58 -2.45 27.16
N GLU A 205 29.53 -2.10 28.04
CA GLU A 205 29.23 -1.74 29.42
C GLU A 205 28.55 -0.39 29.55
N ASN A 206 28.88 0.57 28.68
CA ASN A 206 28.40 1.94 28.82
C ASN A 206 27.32 2.32 27.80
N GLU A 207 27.23 1.61 26.69
CA GLU A 207 26.34 2.00 25.59
C GLU A 207 25.16 1.07 25.41
N LEU A 208 25.19 -0.14 25.97
CA LEU A 208 24.14 -1.14 25.79
C LEU A 208 23.47 -1.50 27.10
N VAL A 209 22.14 -1.61 27.11
CA VAL A 209 21.39 -2.06 28.30
C VAL A 209 20.28 -3.05 27.95
N PRO A 210 20.04 -4.07 28.80
CA PRO A 210 18.92 -4.99 28.62
C PRO A 210 17.58 -4.35 28.97
N VAL A 211 16.62 -4.38 28.04
CA VAL A 211 15.25 -3.86 28.22
C VAL A 211 14.22 -4.83 27.65
N CYS A 212 13.04 -4.92 28.27
CA CYS A 212 11.95 -5.73 27.72
C CYS A 212 11.39 -5.08 26.44
N PRO A 213 10.74 -5.84 25.54
CA PRO A 213 10.14 -5.31 24.32
C PRO A 213 9.20 -4.12 24.54
N ASN A 214 8.43 -4.14 25.64
CA ASN A 214 7.50 -3.07 25.98
C ASN A 214 8.23 -1.78 26.36
N CYS A 215 9.23 -1.86 27.25
CA CYS A 215 10.05 -0.70 27.62
C CYS A 215 10.86 -0.20 26.41
N HIS A 216 11.38 -1.11 25.58
CA HIS A 216 12.09 -0.74 24.37
C HIS A 216 11.22 0.06 23.41
N ALA A 217 9.96 -0.35 23.22
CA ALA A 217 8.99 0.39 22.42
C ALA A 217 8.68 1.77 23.02
N MET A 218 8.62 1.90 24.35
CA MET A 218 8.37 3.17 25.02
C MET A 218 9.54 4.15 24.91
N LEU A 219 10.80 3.67 24.96
CA LEU A 219 11.98 4.50 24.74
C LEU A 219 11.96 5.18 23.36
N HIS A 220 11.46 4.48 22.33
CA HIS A 220 11.38 4.93 20.94
C HIS A 220 10.01 5.45 20.51
N ARG A 221 9.07 5.64 21.45
CA ARG A 221 7.67 5.95 21.10
C ARG A 221 7.51 7.33 20.45
N ARG A 222 8.37 8.28 20.83
CA ARG A 222 8.37 9.65 20.29
C ARG A 222 9.31 9.72 19.09
N LYS A 223 8.87 10.35 18.01
CA LYS A 223 9.64 10.45 16.75
C LYS A 223 10.76 11.48 16.82
N ASP A 224 10.62 12.44 17.71
CA ASP A 224 11.45 13.62 17.90
C ASP A 224 12.51 13.44 19.01
N LYS A 225 12.30 12.51 19.95
CA LYS A 225 13.23 12.28 21.07
C LYS A 225 13.17 10.83 21.56
N ILE A 226 14.33 10.19 21.68
CA ILE A 226 14.48 8.94 22.42
C ILE A 226 14.56 9.27 23.91
N LEU A 227 13.72 8.64 24.72
CA LEU A 227 13.74 8.83 26.17
C LEU A 227 14.99 8.18 26.79
N SER A 228 15.53 8.79 27.83
CA SER A 228 16.56 8.15 28.64
C SER A 228 15.95 7.01 29.48
N ILE A 229 16.80 6.08 29.93
CA ILE A 229 16.39 5.00 30.83
C ILE A 229 15.82 5.57 32.13
N GLU A 230 16.45 6.61 32.66
CA GLU A 230 16.05 7.30 33.89
C GLU A 230 14.71 8.02 33.72
N GLU A 231 14.49 8.68 32.57
CA GLU A 231 13.20 9.30 32.25
C GLU A 231 12.08 8.26 32.21
N LEU A 232 12.30 7.12 31.54
CA LEU A 232 11.29 6.08 31.44
C LEU A 232 11.05 5.37 32.78
N LYS A 233 12.10 5.14 33.59
CA LYS A 233 11.97 4.61 34.96
C LYS A 233 11.07 5.51 35.81
N ARG A 234 11.28 6.83 35.77
CA ARG A 234 10.43 7.78 36.52
C ARG A 234 8.97 7.68 36.09
N ILE A 235 8.70 7.60 34.79
CA ILE A 235 7.33 7.45 34.27
C ILE A 235 6.72 6.11 34.72
N PHE A 236 7.51 5.03 34.73
CA PHE A 236 7.01 3.70 35.11
C PHE A 236 6.72 3.58 36.60
N HIS A 237 7.56 4.18 37.46
CA HIS A 237 7.44 4.11 38.92
C HIS A 237 6.54 5.19 39.52
N ASN A 238 6.27 6.30 38.83
CA ASN A 238 5.29 7.31 39.27
C ASN A 238 3.84 6.92 38.93
N LYS A 239 3.50 5.63 39.09
CA LYS A 239 2.13 5.12 38.99
C LYS A 239 1.42 5.20 40.33
#